data_AF-A0A1Y3YSX4-F1
#
_entry.id   AF-A0A1Y3YSX4-F1
#
_cell.length_a   1.000
_cell.length_b   1.000
_cell.length_c   1.000
_cell.angle_alpha   90.00
_cell.angle_beta   90.00
_cell.angle_gamma   90.00
#
_symmetry.space_group_name_H-M   'P 1'
#
loop_
_entity.id
_entity.type
_entity.pdbx_description
1 polymer ?
#
loop_
_entity_poly.entity_id
_entity_poly.type
_entity_poly.pdbx_seq_one_letter_code
_entity_poly.pdbx_strand_id
1 'polypeptide(L)' 'MKPYVITSAVLITYDGKKIPLERIRSEIITRPIQLTKERILDAFSTMKDKPVDVELKIKHI' A
#
# COMPACT_ATOMS: atom_id res chain seq x y z
N MET A 1 -12.80 12.54 8.08
CA MET A 1 -11.52 12.07 7.49
C MET A 1 -11.39 12.71 6.11
N LYS A 2 -10.21 13.22 5.74
CA LYS A 2 -10.04 13.82 4.40
C LYS A 2 -9.82 12.72 3.35
N PRO A 3 -10.51 12.76 2.21
CA PRO A 3 -10.20 11.87 1.11
C PRO A 3 -8.73 12.04 0.69
N TYR A 4 -8.15 10.96 0.20
CA TYR A 4 -6.78 10.96 -0.32
C TYR A 4 -6.65 10.05 -1.53
N VAL A 5 -5.64 10.29 -2.34
CA VAL A 5 -5.21 9.39 -3.42
C VAL A 5 -3.86 8.79 -3.07
N ILE A 6 -3.66 7.52 -3.42
CA ILE A 6 -2.34 6.87 -3.32
C ILE A 6 -1.59 7.20 -4.60
N THR A 7 -0.45 7.87 -4.47
CA THR A 7 0.42 8.24 -5.61
C THR A 7 1.55 7.23 -5.82
N SER A 8 1.94 6.52 -4.77
CA SER A 8 2.95 5.46 -4.83
C SER A 8 2.81 4.53 -3.63
N ALA A 9 3.23 3.28 -3.79
CA ALA A 9 3.26 2.29 -2.73
C ALA A 9 4.51 1.42 -2.88
N VAL A 10 5.14 1.08 -1.77
CA VAL A 10 6.31 0.20 -1.71
C VAL A 10 6.02 -0.87 -0.67
N LEU A 11 6.03 -2.12 -1.10
CA LEU A 11 5.94 -3.27 -0.21
C LEU A 11 7.32 -3.56 0.40
N ILE A 12 7.35 -3.89 1.68
CA ILE A 12 8.55 -4.26 2.41
C ILE A 12 8.39 -5.72 2.85
N THR A 13 9.32 -6.60 2.45
CA THR A 13 9.34 -8.01 2.85
C THR A 13 10.09 -8.22 4.17
N TYR A 14 9.96 -9.42 4.75
CA TYR A 14 10.72 -9.81 5.95
C TYR A 14 12.24 -9.65 5.78
N ASP A 15 12.77 -9.95 4.60
CA ASP A 15 14.18 -9.78 4.24
C ASP A 15 14.60 -8.32 4.02
N GLY A 16 13.71 -7.35 4.28
CA GLY A 16 13.95 -5.93 4.06
C GLY A 16 13.93 -5.52 2.58
N LYS A 17 13.52 -6.41 1.68
CA LYS A 17 13.42 -6.11 0.25
C LYS A 17 12.27 -5.14 0.01
N LYS A 18 12.56 -4.06 -0.71
CA LYS A 18 11.58 -3.06 -1.12
C LYS A 18 11.09 -3.35 -2.53
N ILE A 19 9.79 -3.58 -2.68
CA ILE A 19 9.14 -3.88 -3.96
C ILE A 19 8.20 -2.71 -4.29
N PRO A 20 8.59 -1.79 -5.19
CA PRO A 20 7.72 -0.69 -5.60
C PRO A 20 6.55 -1.22 -6.44
N LEU A 21 5.35 -0.72 -6.16
CA LEU A 21 4.15 -0.98 -6.96
C LEU A 21 4.07 0.06 -8.08
N GLU A 22 4.45 -0.33 -9.29
CA GLU A 22 4.53 0.58 -10.44
C GLU A 22 3.16 0.99 -11.01
N ARG A 23 2.12 0.16 -10.84
CA ARG A 23 0.76 0.44 -11.36
C ARG A 23 -0.23 0.85 -10.26
N ILE A 24 -0.02 2.09 -9.84
CA ILE A 24 -0.89 3.03 -9.11
C ILE A 24 -2.23 3.35 -9.76
N ARG A 25 -3.34 2.61 -9.57
CA ARG A 25 -4.63 3.21 -9.95
C ARG A 25 -4.96 4.35 -9.00
N SER A 26 -5.02 5.56 -9.54
CA SER A 26 -5.45 6.76 -8.82
C SER A 26 -6.93 6.62 -8.44
N GLU A 27 -7.19 6.08 -7.27
CA GLU A 27 -8.53 5.96 -6.68
C GLU A 27 -8.64 6.91 -5.50
N ILE A 28 -9.77 7.61 -5.39
CA ILE A 28 -10.08 8.44 -4.22
C ILE A 28 -10.49 7.51 -3.08
N ILE A 29 -9.71 7.51 -2.02
CA ILE A 29 -9.91 6.66 -0.86
C ILE A 29 -10.48 7.50 0.28
N THR A 30 -11.62 7.05 0.80
CA THR A 30 -12.33 7.66 1.93
C THR A 30 -12.26 6.83 3.22
N ARG A 31 -11.63 5.65 3.16
CA ARG A 31 -11.39 4.73 4.30
C ARG A 31 -10.05 5.01 5.00
N PRO A 32 -9.85 4.59 6.26
CA PRO A 32 -8.60 4.79 6.97
C PRO A 32 -7.38 4.25 6.23
N ILE A 33 -6.25 4.95 6.36
CA ILE A 33 -4.97 4.54 5.76
C ILE A 33 -4.56 3.17 6.27
N GLN A 34 -4.69 2.94 7.58
CA GLN A 34 -4.40 1.65 8.23
C GLN A 34 -5.12 0.49 7.53
N LEU A 35 -6.42 0.63 7.34
CA LEU A 35 -7.27 -0.39 6.72
C LEU A 35 -6.93 -0.61 5.24
N THR A 36 -6.45 0.45 4.57
CA THR A 36 -5.93 0.34 3.20
C THR A 36 -4.60 -0.41 3.16
N LYS A 37 -3.69 -0.17 4.12
CA LYS A 37 -2.43 -0.90 4.23
C LYS A 37 -2.68 -2.39 4.46
N GLU A 38 -3.53 -2.72 5.43
CA GLU A 38 -3.88 -4.11 5.75
C GLU A 38 -4.45 -4.84 4.54
N ARG A 39 -5.37 -4.20 3.81
CA ARG A 39 -5.96 -4.76 2.58
C ARG A 39 -4.93 -4.96 1.46
N ILE A 40 -3.93 -4.08 1.35
CA ILE A 40 -2.83 -4.26 0.40
C ILE A 40 -1.97 -5.46 0.83
N LEU A 41 -1.55 -5.52 2.09
CA LEU A 41 -0.75 -6.64 2.61
C LEU A 41 -1.47 -7.98 2.48
N ASP A 42 -2.78 -7.99 2.72
CA ASP A 42 -3.63 -9.18 2.56
C ASP A 42 -3.67 -9.66 1.10
N ALA A 43 -3.78 -8.73 0.13
CA ALA A 43 -3.75 -9.05 -1.29
C ALA A 43 -2.41 -9.66 -1.76
N PHE A 44 -1.31 -9.35 -1.08
CA PHE A 44 0.02 -9.90 -1.34
C PHE A 44 0.42 -11.01 -0.36
N SER A 45 -0.49 -11.46 0.49
CA SER A 45 -0.22 -12.46 1.53
C SER A 45 0.17 -13.84 0.97
N THR A 46 -0.21 -14.13 -0.27
CA THR A 46 0.11 -15.37 -0.98
C THR A 46 1.45 -15.33 -1.72
N MET A 47 2.16 -14.20 -1.71
CA MET A 47 3.52 -14.14 -2.26
C MET A 47 4.45 -15.01 -1.42
N LYS A 48 5.37 -15.73 -2.08
CA LYS A 48 6.44 -16.48 -1.40
C LYS A 48 7.25 -15.57 -0.47
N ASP A 49 7.59 -14.39 -0.98
CA ASP A 49 8.14 -13.26 -0.22
C ASP A 49 7.00 -12.38 0.30
N LYS A 50 6.33 -12.82 1.36
CA LYS A 50 5.21 -12.09 1.93
C LYS A 50 5.67 -10.71 2.45
N PRO A 51 5.04 -9.62 2.02
CA PRO A 51 5.32 -8.32 2.58
C PRO A 51 4.77 -8.21 4.01
N VAL A 52 5.56 -7.58 4.88
CA VAL A 52 5.22 -7.30 6.28
C VAL A 52 4.72 -5.89 6.50
N ASP A 53 5.16 -4.97 5.65
CA ASP A 53 4.76 -3.57 5.72
C ASP A 53 4.60 -2.98 4.32
N VAL A 54 3.88 -1.87 4.26
CA VAL A 54 3.68 -1.10 3.05
C VAL A 54 3.82 0.40 3.36
N GLU A 55 4.75 1.02 2.65
CA GLU A 55 4.91 2.47 2.61
C GLU A 55 4.00 3.03 1.52
N LEU A 56 3.04 3.88 1.90
CA LEU A 56 2.14 4.55 0.98
C LEU A 56 2.49 6.04 0.89
N LYS A 57 2.72 6.55 -0.31
CA LYS A 57 2.69 7.99 -0.57
C LYS A 57 1.26 8.38 -0.90
N ILE A 58 0.71 9.29 -0.11
CA ILE A 58 -0.65 9.79 -0.28
C ILE A 58 -0.63 11.29 -0.57
N LYS A 59 -1.65 11.75 -1.30
CA LYS A 59 -1.94 13.17 -1.51
C LYS A 59 -3.37 13.42 -1.07
N HIS A 60 -3.56 14.37 -0.15
CA HIS A 60 -4.90 14.81 0.26
C HIS A 60 -5.54 15.67 -0.83
N ILE A 61 -6.86 15.55 -0.95
CA ILE A 61 -7.70 16.34 -1.86
C ILE A 61 -8.50 17.35 -1.04
#